data_AF-A0A7C5K9Q4-F1
#
_entry.id   AF-A0A7C5K9Q4-F1
#
_cell.length_a   1.000
_cell.length_b   1.000
_cell.length_c   1.000
_cell.angle_alpha   90.00
_cell.angle_beta   90.00
_cell.angle_gamma   90.00
#
_symmetry.space_group_name_H-M   'P 1'
#
loop_
_entity.id
_entity.type
_entity.pdbx_description
1 polymer ?
#
loop_
_entity_poly.entity_id
_entity_poly.type
_entity_poly.pdbx_seq_one_letter_code
_entity_poly.pdbx_strand_id
1 'polypeptide(L)'
;MVLIWADGGDSGQLVHWVWELRRRRKIRLTIVPRWGGNRFVVLPKRWIVERTLGWLMKWWRLRCDYEQRTNHSEAFIYIAMIGLMTRRLARKN
;
A
#
# COMPACT_ATOMS: atom_id res chain seq x y z
N MET A 1 12.30 -1.02 -16.01
CA MET A 1 11.54 -2.22 -15.62
C MET A 1 10.96 -1.97 -14.24
N VAL A 2 9.64 -2.08 -14.06
CA VAL A 2 8.96 -1.76 -12.78
C VAL A 2 8.77 -3.05 -11.97
N LEU A 3 9.17 -3.04 -10.70
CA LEU A 3 8.98 -4.15 -9.77
C LEU A 3 7.75 -3.89 -8.91
N ILE A 4 6.78 -4.80 -8.94
CA ILE A 4 5.58 -4.76 -8.10
C ILE A 4 5.69 -5.87 -7.06
N TRP A 5 5.47 -5.53 -5.80
CA TRP A 5 5.37 -6.47 -4.69
C TRP A 5 3.90 -6.65 -4.33
N ALA A 6 3.48 -7.89 -4.11
CA ALA A 6 2.12 -8.23 -3.70
C ALA A 6 2.17 -9.30 -2.60
N ASP A 7 1.16 -9.36 -1.73
CA ASP A 7 1.09 -10.40 -0.70
C ASP A 7 0.42 -11.67 -1.26
N GLY A 8 0.51 -12.78 -0.53
CA GLY A 8 -0.14 -14.04 -0.90
C GLY A 8 -1.67 -13.91 -1.05
N GLY A 9 -2.30 -12.93 -0.40
CA GLY A 9 -3.72 -12.63 -0.58
C GLY A 9 -4.09 -12.10 -1.97
N ASP A 10 -3.11 -11.55 -2.70
CA ASP A 10 -3.32 -10.93 -4.02
C ASP A 10 -3.06 -11.91 -5.18
N SER A 11 -2.94 -13.21 -4.92
CA SER A 11 -2.56 -14.21 -5.94
C SER A 11 -3.64 -14.47 -7.01
N GLY A 12 -4.81 -13.86 -6.92
CA GLY A 12 -5.92 -14.02 -7.86
C GLY A 12 -5.90 -13.00 -8.99
N GLN A 13 -6.92 -12.13 -9.01
CA GLN A 13 -7.22 -11.20 -10.11
C GLN A 13 -6.06 -10.24 -10.44
N LEU A 14 -5.25 -9.87 -9.46
CA LEU A 14 -4.09 -9.01 -9.66
C LEU A 14 -3.06 -9.63 -10.62
N VAL A 15 -2.83 -10.94 -10.54
CA VAL A 15 -1.85 -11.63 -11.38
C VAL A 15 -2.26 -11.57 -12.85
N HIS A 16 -3.54 -11.82 -13.12
CA HIS A 16 -4.11 -11.74 -14.47
C HIS A 16 -4.00 -10.31 -15.03
N TRP A 17 -4.38 -9.32 -14.22
CA TRP A 17 -4.30 -7.92 -14.61
C TRP A 17 -2.85 -7.47 -14.91
N VAL A 18 -1.88 -7.86 -14.07
CA VAL A 18 -0.46 -7.54 -14.34
C VAL A 18 0.04 -8.24 -15.61
N TRP A 19 -0.45 -9.44 -15.91
CA TRP A 19 -0.15 -10.14 -17.16
C TRP A 19 -0.63 -9.37 -18.40
N GLU A 20 -1.83 -8.81 -18.37
CA GLU A 20 -2.33 -7.95 -19.45
C GLU A 20 -1.47 -6.70 -19.62
N LEU A 21 -1.07 -6.05 -18.52
CA LEU A 21 -0.21 -4.87 -18.56
C LEU A 21 1.19 -5.15 -19.10
N ARG A 22 1.71 -6.38 -18.94
CA ARG A 22 3.02 -6.76 -19.47
C ARG A 22 3.13 -6.62 -20.98
N ARG A 23 2.01 -6.64 -21.72
CA ARG A 23 2.01 -6.36 -23.18
C ARG A 23 2.47 -4.95 -23.52
N ARG A 24 2.24 -3.98 -22.62
CA ARG A 24 2.54 -2.55 -22.85
C ARG A 24 3.71 -2.03 -22.00
N ARG A 25 4.04 -2.69 -20.89
CA ARG A 25 5.08 -2.24 -19.96
C ARG A 25 5.93 -3.40 -19.45
N LYS A 26 7.24 -3.19 -19.31
CA LYS A 26 8.16 -4.16 -18.68
C LYS A 26 7.96 -4.17 -17.16
N ILE A 27 7.05 -5.03 -16.68
CA ILE A 27 6.69 -5.21 -15.28
C ILE A 27 7.16 -6.59 -14.77
N ARG A 28 7.68 -6.64 -13.55
CA ARG A 28 7.96 -7.87 -12.81
C ARG A 28 7.10 -7.88 -11.55
N LEU A 29 6.23 -8.87 -11.41
CA LEU A 29 5.43 -9.10 -10.20
C LEU A 29 6.14 -10.11 -9.30
N THR A 30 6.28 -9.77 -8.03
CA THR A 30 6.81 -10.66 -6.99
C THR A 30 5.75 -10.81 -5.92
N ILE A 31 5.15 -11.99 -5.85
CA ILE A 31 4.17 -12.34 -4.82
C ILE A 31 4.96 -12.93 -3.65
N VAL A 32 4.79 -12.33 -2.47
CA VAL A 32 5.41 -12.83 -1.24
C VAL A 32 4.42 -13.78 -0.59
N PRO A 33 4.74 -15.08 -0.45
CA PRO A 33 3.81 -16.03 0.13
C PRO A 33 3.60 -15.75 1.61
N ARG A 34 2.36 -15.93 2.07
CA ARG A 34 2.06 -15.90 3.50
C ARG A 34 2.68 -17.14 4.15
N TRP A 35 3.55 -16.92 5.14
CA TRP A 35 4.15 -18.01 5.88
C TRP A 35 3.11 -18.62 6.82
N GLY A 36 2.87 -19.94 6.71
CA GLY A 36 1.75 -20.63 7.37
C GLY A 36 2.09 -21.28 8.73
N GLY A 37 3.26 -21.02 9.31
CA GLY A 37 3.62 -21.59 10.61
C GLY A 37 3.40 -20.63 11.79
N ASN A 38 3.63 -21.14 13.00
CA ASN A 38 3.32 -20.45 14.27
C ASN A 38 4.34 -19.40 14.74
N ARG A 39 5.29 -18.99 13.89
CA ARG A 39 6.34 -18.02 14.22
C ARG A 39 6.26 -16.80 13.30
N PHE A 40 6.60 -15.64 13.85
CA PHE A 40 6.68 -14.40 13.09
C PHE A 40 7.88 -14.44 12.15
N VAL A 41 7.65 -14.14 10.87
CA VAL A 41 8.70 -14.02 9.84
C VAL A 41 8.66 -12.61 9.27
N VAL A 42 9.83 -11.95 9.21
CA VAL A 42 9.95 -10.62 8.63
C VAL A 42 9.78 -10.71 7.11
N LEU A 43 8.71 -10.11 6.60
CA LEU A 43 8.43 -10.05 5.17
C LEU A 43 9.11 -8.81 4.56
N PRO A 44 9.72 -8.95 3.36
CA PRO A 44 10.36 -7.83 2.68
C PRO A 44 9.34 -6.73 2.39
N LYS A 45 9.70 -5.47 2.65
CA LYS A 45 8.90 -4.25 2.39
C LYS A 45 7.58 -4.11 3.18
N ARG A 46 7.12 -5.13 3.90
CA ARG A 46 5.87 -5.13 4.69
C ARG A 46 5.79 -3.95 5.66
N TRP A 47 6.86 -3.70 6.39
CA TRP A 47 6.93 -2.58 7.35
C TRP A 47 6.72 -1.20 6.71
N ILE A 48 7.10 -1.01 5.44
CA ILE A 48 6.89 0.27 4.74
C ILE A 48 5.40 0.47 4.46
N VAL A 49 4.72 -0.59 4.03
CA VAL A 49 3.27 -0.58 3.76
C VAL A 49 2.50 -0.37 5.06
N GLU A 50 2.75 -1.20 6.07
CA GLU A 50 2.08 -1.12 7.37
C GLU A 50 2.31 0.23 8.05
N ARG A 51 3.51 0.79 7.95
CA ARG A 51 3.81 2.14 8.46
C ARG A 51 3.01 3.22 7.73
N THR A 52 2.87 3.11 6.42
CA THR A 52 2.08 4.06 5.61
C THR A 52 0.61 3.98 5.98
N LEU A 53 0.05 2.78 6.10
CA LEU A 53 -1.29 2.55 6.62
C LEU A 53 -1.43 3.09 8.04
N GLY A 54 -0.44 2.89 8.90
CA GLY A 54 -0.42 3.44 10.25
C GLY A 54 -0.48 4.97 10.29
N TRP A 55 0.09 5.67 9.30
CA TRP A 55 -0.07 7.13 9.20
C TRP A 55 -1.47 7.53 8.72
N LEU A 56 -2.04 6.80 7.77
CA LEU A 56 -3.40 7.05 7.28
C LEU A 56 -4.43 6.80 8.40
N MET A 57 -4.30 5.71 9.16
CA MET A 57 -5.20 5.35 10.26
C MET A 57 -5.18 6.33 11.44
N LYS A 58 -4.17 7.22 11.54
CA LYS A 58 -4.19 8.32 12.52
C LYS A 58 -5.25 9.37 12.20
N TRP A 59 -5.73 9.42 10.96
CA TRP A 59 -6.81 10.30 10.54
C TRP A 59 -8.11 9.51 10.67
N TRP A 60 -8.98 9.91 11.61
CA TRP A 60 -10.25 9.21 11.88
C TRP A 60 -11.01 8.92 10.59
N ARG A 61 -11.09 9.91 9.69
CA ARG A 61 -11.80 9.80 8.40
C ARG A 61 -11.38 8.61 7.55
N LEU A 62 -10.09 8.23 7.59
CA LEU A 62 -9.53 7.13 6.81
C LEU A 62 -9.54 5.79 7.53
N ARG A 63 -10.04 5.74 8.78
CA ARG A 63 -10.09 4.50 9.57
C ARG A 63 -11.02 3.46 8.97
N CYS A 64 -12.10 3.92 8.35
CA CYS A 64 -13.11 3.08 7.72
C CYS A 64 -13.66 3.84 6.52
N ASP A 65 -13.73 3.17 5.37
CA ASP A 65 -14.24 3.78 4.15
C ASP A 65 -15.77 3.77 4.17
N TYR A 66 -16.35 4.91 4.53
CA TYR A 66 -17.80 5.11 4.54
C TYR A 66 -18.30 5.78 3.26
N GLU A 67 -17.40 6.16 2.34
CA GLU A 67 -17.75 6.93 1.15
C GLU A 67 -18.06 6.00 -0.02
N GLN A 68 -19.21 6.21 -0.67
CA GLN A 68 -19.55 5.45 -1.89
C GLN A 68 -18.67 5.83 -3.09
N ARG A 69 -17.99 6.98 -3.03
CA ARG A 69 -17.18 7.51 -4.12
C ARG A 69 -15.70 7.50 -3.74
N THR A 70 -14.91 6.77 -4.51
CA THR A 70 -13.46 6.65 -4.36
C THR A 70 -12.72 7.99 -4.42
N ASN A 71 -13.27 8.99 -5.12
CA ASN A 71 -12.63 10.30 -5.30
C ASN A 71 -12.47 11.06 -3.97
N HIS A 72 -13.40 10.89 -3.04
CA HIS A 72 -13.31 11.56 -1.75
C HIS A 72 -12.25 10.88 -0.88
N SER A 73 -12.27 9.55 -0.82
CA SER A 73 -11.26 8.75 -0.12
C SER A 73 -9.84 9.06 -0.63
N GLU A 74 -9.68 9.23 -1.95
CA GLU A 74 -8.42 9.66 -2.57
C GLU A 74 -7.97 11.05 -2.09
N ALA A 75 -8.88 12.04 -2.08
CA ALA A 75 -8.59 13.38 -1.60
C ALA A 75 -8.12 13.38 -0.12
N PHE A 76 -8.77 12.59 0.73
CA PHE A 76 -8.36 12.47 2.13
C PHE A 76 -7.00 11.79 2.31
N ILE A 77 -6.64 10.83 1.46
CA ILE A 77 -5.29 10.23 1.45
C ILE A 77 -4.23 11.29 1.13
N TYR A 78 -4.48 12.15 0.13
CA TYR A 78 -3.55 13.25 -0.18
C TYR A 78 -3.41 14.23 0.99
N ILE A 79 -4.52 14.67 1.58
CA ILE A 79 -4.50 15.56 2.74
C ILE A 79 -3.71 14.95 3.90
N ALA A 80 -3.90 13.65 4.17
CA ALA A 80 -3.20 12.96 5.23
C ALA A 80 -1.68 12.92 5.01
N MET A 81 -1.24 12.68 3.77
CA MET A 81 0.17 12.65 3.39
C MET A 81 0.80 14.05 3.38
N ILE A 82 0.08 15.07 2.92
CA ILE A 82 0.53 16.47 3.00
C ILE A 82 0.78 16.84 4.46
N GLY A 83 -0.19 16.61 5.36
CA GLY A 83 -0.02 16.91 6.78
C GLY A 83 1.13 16.14 7.43
N LEU A 84 1.39 14.89 7.02
CA LEU A 84 2.57 14.13 7.45
C LEU A 84 3.87 14.79 6.98
N MET A 85 3.97 15.17 5.71
CA MET A 85 5.16 15.80 5.14
C MET A 85 5.43 17.17 5.77
N THR A 86 4.41 18.00 5.96
CA THR A 86 4.54 19.31 6.61
C THR A 86 5.07 19.19 8.04
N ARG A 87 4.55 18.23 8.82
CA ARG A 87 5.06 17.97 10.19
C ARG A 87 6.51 17.51 10.21
N ARG A 88 6.95 16.74 9.22
CA ARG A 88 8.35 16.31 9.11
C ARG A 88 9.25 17.48 8.76
N LEU A 89 8.82 18.33 7.85
CA LEU A 89 9.58 19.51 7.43
C LEU A 89 9.71 20.52 8.58
N ALA A 90 8.65 20.70 9.37
CA ALA A 90 8.65 21.60 10.52
C ALA A 90 9.43 21.07 11.74
N ARG A 91 9.76 19.77 11.77
CA ARG A 91 10.56 19.20 12.85
C ARG A 91 12.01 19.62 12.63
N LYS A 92 12.47 20.68 13.33
CA LYS A 92 13.90 21.00 13.43
C LYS A 92 14.64 19.73 13.88
N ASN A 93 15.77 19.45 13.23
CA ASN A 93 16.70 18.40 13.63
C ASN A 93 17.17 18.61 15.06
#